data_AF-A0A6M0C5V9-F1
#
_entry.id   AF-A0A6M0C5V9-F1
#
_cell.length_a   1.000
_cell.length_b   1.000
_cell.length_c   1.000
_cell.angle_alpha   90.00
_cell.angle_beta   90.00
_cell.angle_gamma   90.00
#
_symmetry.space_group_name_H-M   'P 1'
#
loop_
_entity.id
_entity.type
_entity.pdbx_description
1 polymer ?
#
loop_
_entity_poly.entity_id
_entity_poly.type
_entity_poly.pdbx_seq_one_letter_code
_entity_poly.pdbx_strand_id
1 'polypeptide(L)'
;VPEISTAILTIRFYQLYNEGNTPVIALKEAQNWLRGATYEELIGLYKGLAAELEADAPACAEALEAAADIAESDAKIKGSDFCPYTHPYYWAGFIVTGKV
;
A
#
# COMPACT_ATOMS: atom_id res chain seq x y z
N VAL A 1 -1.80 -12.88 -2.31
CA VAL A 1 -2.83 -11.86 -1.98
C VAL A 1 -2.64 -11.25 -0.58
N PRO A 2 -2.66 -12.01 0.55
CA PRO A 2 -2.52 -11.42 1.90
C PRO A 2 -1.13 -10.80 2.20
N GLU A 3 -0.07 -11.35 1.61
CA GLU A 3 1.29 -10.80 1.75
C GLU A 3 1.40 -9.40 1.11
N ILE A 4 0.72 -9.20 -0.02
CA ILE A 4 0.73 -7.92 -0.75
C ILE A 4 -0.01 -6.84 0.05
N SER A 5 -1.21 -7.14 0.57
CA SER A 5 -1.95 -6.18 1.41
C SER A 5 -1.18 -5.80 2.68
N THR A 6 -0.45 -6.76 3.27
CA THR A 6 0.41 -6.52 4.44
C THR A 6 1.55 -5.56 4.12
N ALA A 7 2.24 -5.78 2.99
CA ALA A 7 3.33 -4.91 2.55
C ALA A 7 2.84 -3.48 2.31
N ILE A 8 1.73 -3.33 1.56
CA ILE A 8 1.13 -2.01 1.27
C ILE A 8 0.76 -1.29 2.58
N LEU A 9 0.06 -1.98 3.49
CA LEU A 9 -0.36 -1.40 4.76
C LEU A 9 0.83 -0.92 5.58
N THR A 10 1.90 -1.72 5.62
CA THR A 10 3.12 -1.41 6.36
C THR A 10 3.84 -0.21 5.77
N ILE A 11 3.96 -0.13 4.44
CA ILE A 11 4.54 1.01 3.74
C ILE A 11 3.76 2.29 4.06
N ARG A 12 2.43 2.26 3.89
CA ARG A 12 1.58 3.42 4.20
C ARG A 12 1.66 3.84 5.65
N PHE A 13 1.67 2.89 6.58
CA PHE A 13 1.86 3.16 7.99
C PHE A 13 3.15 3.94 8.26
N TYR A 14 4.28 3.51 7.71
CA TYR A 14 5.56 4.20 7.92
C TYR A 14 5.66 5.54 7.20
N GLN A 15 5.06 5.70 6.02
CA GLN A 15 4.95 7.02 5.37
C GLN A 15 4.25 8.02 6.30
N LEU A 16 3.05 7.66 6.78
CA LEU A 16 2.25 8.50 7.69
C LEU A 16 2.95 8.74 9.03
N TYR A 17 3.66 7.74 9.55
CA TYR A 17 4.43 7.89 10.78
C TYR A 17 5.61 8.86 10.60
N ASN A 18 6.32 8.78 9.47
CA ASN A 18 7.43 9.69 9.15
C ASN A 18 6.96 11.12 8.88
N GLU A 19 5.69 11.33 8.51
CA GLU A 19 5.04 12.63 8.43
C GLU A 19 4.72 13.24 9.81
N GLY A 20 4.97 12.51 10.91
CA GLY A 20 4.80 12.99 12.29
C GLY A 20 3.51 12.52 12.98
N ASN A 21 2.73 11.64 12.34
CA ASN A 21 1.55 11.06 12.99
C ASN A 21 1.94 10.12 14.14
N THR A 22 1.12 10.09 15.19
CA THR A 22 1.25 9.05 16.22
C THR A 22 1.00 7.66 15.61
N PRO A 23 1.57 6.58 16.17
CA PRO A 23 1.36 5.23 15.64
C PRO A 23 -0.13 4.84 15.50
N VAL A 24 -0.97 5.31 16.43
CA VAL A 24 -2.41 5.04 16.40
C VAL A 24 -3.09 5.74 15.23
N ILE A 25 -2.71 7.00 14.96
CA ILE A 25 -3.24 7.77 13.83
C ILE A 25 -2.75 7.17 12.51
N ALA A 26 -1.43 6.95 12.39
CA ALA A 26 -0.81 6.38 11.20
C ALA A 26 -1.42 5.03 10.81
N LEU A 27 -1.63 4.12 11.79
CA LEU A 27 -2.25 2.82 11.50
C LEU A 27 -3.71 2.97 11.05
N LYS A 28 -4.49 3.80 11.74
CA LYS A 28 -5.90 4.00 11.42
C LYS A 28 -6.08 4.59 10.02
N GLU A 29 -5.23 5.55 9.65
CA GLU A 29 -5.24 6.17 8.33
C GLU A 29 -4.78 5.19 7.24
N ALA A 30 -3.72 4.41 7.48
CA ALA A 30 -3.28 3.37 6.55
C ALA A 30 -4.37 2.31 6.31
N GLN A 31 -5.07 1.87 7.36
CA GLN A 31 -6.20 0.93 7.26
C GLN A 31 -7.37 1.53 6.45
N ASN A 32 -7.73 2.79 6.74
CA ASN A 32 -8.80 3.48 6.02
C ASN A 32 -8.47 3.68 4.54
N TRP A 33 -7.22 4.04 4.23
CA TRP A 33 -6.74 4.18 2.87
C TRP A 33 -6.79 2.83 2.15
N LEU A 34 -6.20 1.76 2.72
CA LEU A 34 -6.16 0.45 2.06
C LEU A 34 -7.56 -0.13 1.80
N ARG A 35 -8.53 0.12 2.70
CA ARG A 35 -9.93 -0.26 2.50
C ARG A 35 -10.56 0.38 1.24
N GLY A 36 -10.19 1.63 0.96
CA GLY A 36 -10.70 2.41 -0.18
C GLY A 36 -9.79 2.42 -1.41
N ALA A 37 -8.57 1.91 -1.30
CA ALA A 37 -7.55 2.04 -2.33
C ALA A 37 -8.00 1.40 -3.64
N THR A 38 -8.09 2.20 -4.70
CA THR A 38 -8.40 1.74 -6.06
C THR A 38 -7.15 1.17 -6.73
N TYR A 39 -7.30 0.45 -7.84
CA TYR A 39 -6.15 0.05 -8.64
C TYR A 39 -5.34 1.25 -9.13
N GLU A 40 -5.99 2.35 -9.51
CA GLU A 40 -5.30 3.59 -9.90
C GLU A 40 -4.38 4.11 -8.79
N GLU A 41 -4.86 4.17 -7.55
CA GLU A 41 -4.06 4.63 -6.41
C GLU A 41 -2.93 3.65 -6.06
N LEU A 42 -3.16 2.34 -6.22
CA LEU A 42 -2.14 1.32 -6.00
C LEU A 42 -1.01 1.40 -7.04
N ILE A 43 -1.36 1.55 -8.32
CA ILE A 43 -0.39 1.73 -9.41
C ILE A 43 0.45 2.98 -9.17
N GLY A 44 -0.20 4.09 -8.79
CA GLY A 44 0.48 5.34 -8.46
C GLY A 44 1.45 5.17 -7.28
N LEU A 45 1.04 4.46 -6.23
CA LEU A 45 1.91 4.14 -5.09
C LEU A 45 3.14 3.33 -5.54
N TYR A 46 2.96 2.26 -6.32
CA TYR A 46 4.07 1.41 -6.74
C TYR A 46 5.08 2.15 -7.61
N LYS A 47 4.61 2.91 -8.61
CA LYS A 47 5.49 3.69 -9.50
C LYS A 47 6.21 4.81 -8.75
N GLY A 48 5.55 5.47 -7.81
CA GLY A 48 6.19 6.47 -6.95
C GLY A 48 7.33 5.87 -6.13
N LEU A 49 7.08 4.73 -5.47
CA LEU A 49 8.11 4.03 -4.69
C LEU A 49 9.25 3.49 -5.57
N ALA A 50 8.94 3.01 -6.78
CA ALA A 50 9.95 2.52 -7.72
C ALA A 50 10.91 3.66 -8.13
N ALA A 51 10.35 4.82 -8.46
CA ALA A 51 11.14 6.01 -8.81
C ALA A 51 12.02 6.50 -7.64
N GLU A 52 11.51 6.46 -6.40
CA GLU A 52 12.29 6.82 -5.21
C GLU A 52 13.48 5.87 -4.96
N LEU A 53 13.32 4.58 -5.29
CA LEU A 53 14.31 3.54 -5.01
C LEU A 53 15.24 3.21 -6.18
N GLU A 54 15.02 3.78 -7.36
CA GLU A 54 15.76 3.44 -8.59
C GLU A 54 17.29 3.55 -8.40
N ALA A 55 17.75 4.59 -7.69
CA ALA A 55 19.17 4.85 -7.45
C ALA A 55 19.77 3.99 -6.32
N ASP A 56 19.03 3.81 -5.22
CA ASP A 56 19.54 3.21 -3.98
C ASP A 56 19.27 1.70 -3.87
N ALA A 57 18.19 1.22 -4.49
CA ALA A 57 17.74 -0.17 -4.43
C ALA A 57 17.05 -0.59 -5.74
N PRO A 58 17.80 -0.70 -6.87
CA PRO A 58 17.22 -0.95 -8.19
C PRO A 58 16.45 -2.29 -8.29
N ALA A 59 16.87 -3.33 -7.57
CA ALA A 59 16.14 -4.59 -7.52
C ALA A 59 14.76 -4.46 -6.83
N CYS A 60 14.64 -3.57 -5.84
CA CYS A 60 13.36 -3.27 -5.21
C CYS A 60 12.48 -2.42 -6.13
N ALA A 61 13.07 -1.46 -6.85
CA ALA A 61 12.36 -0.67 -7.86
C ALA A 61 11.78 -1.57 -8.98
N GLU A 62 12.56 -2.51 -9.51
CA GLU A 62 12.09 -3.47 -10.51
C GLU A 62 10.93 -4.33 -10.00
N ALA A 63 11.00 -4.80 -8.74
CA ALA A 63 9.90 -5.56 -8.13
C ALA A 63 8.62 -4.72 -7.96
N LEU A 64 8.74 -3.42 -7.70
CA LEU A 64 7.62 -2.49 -7.60
C LEU A 64 7.00 -2.20 -8.97
N GLU A 65 7.81 -2.03 -10.02
CA GLU A 65 7.31 -1.92 -11.39
C GLU A 65 6.56 -3.18 -11.82
N ALA A 66 7.09 -4.37 -11.51
CA ALA A 66 6.38 -5.62 -11.78
C ALA A 66 5.04 -5.71 -11.03
N ALA A 67 4.96 -5.19 -9.79
CA ALA A 67 3.71 -5.10 -9.05
C ALA A 67 2.73 -4.11 -9.69
N ALA A 68 3.23 -2.98 -10.22
CA ALA A 68 2.44 -2.02 -10.98
C ALA A 68 1.85 -2.65 -12.25
N ASP A 69 2.65 -3.40 -13.02
CA ASP A 69 2.22 -4.09 -14.24
C ASP A 69 1.11 -5.13 -13.98
N ILE A 70 1.23 -5.86 -12.87
CA ILE A 70 0.20 -6.81 -12.42
C ILE A 70 -1.09 -6.04 -12.06
N ALA A 71 -0.98 -4.96 -11.30
CA ALA A 71 -2.12 -4.13 -10.92
C ALA A 71 -2.80 -3.48 -12.14
N GLU A 72 -2.04 -3.02 -13.13
CA GLU A 72 -2.56 -2.51 -14.41
C GLU A 72 -3.31 -3.58 -15.20
N SER A 73 -2.77 -4.81 -15.23
CA SER A 73 -3.41 -5.93 -15.92
C SER A 73 -4.75 -6.29 -15.26
N ASP A 74 -4.78 -6.31 -13.93
CA ASP A 74 -6.00 -6.51 -13.16
C ASP A 74 -7.02 -5.36 -13.35
N ALA A 75 -6.55 -4.11 -13.39
CA ALA A 75 -7.37 -2.93 -13.61
C ALA A 75 -8.06 -2.94 -14.99
N LYS A 76 -7.37 -3.43 -16.04
CA LYS A 76 -7.96 -3.60 -17.38
C LYS A 76 -9.15 -4.56 -17.39
N ILE A 77 -9.20 -5.51 -16.45
CA ILE A 77 -10.28 -6.52 -16.35
C ILE A 77 -11.39 -6.05 -15.42
N LYS A 78 -11.03 -5.50 -14.25
CA LYS A 78 -11.97 -5.19 -13.16
C LYS A 78 -12.43 -3.72 -13.12
N GLY A 79 -11.74 -2.83 -13.81
CA GLY A 79 -11.89 -1.37 -13.73
C GLY A 79 -10.83 -0.74 -12.83
N SER A 80 -10.32 0.43 -13.22
CA SER A 80 -9.29 1.16 -12.46
C SER A 80 -9.78 1.68 -11.10
N ASP A 81 -11.09 1.90 -10.97
CA ASP A 81 -11.78 2.35 -9.77
C ASP A 81 -12.14 1.20 -8.82
N PHE A 82 -11.89 -0.06 -9.20
CA PHE A 82 -12.12 -1.20 -8.34
C PHE A 82 -11.18 -1.20 -7.13
N CYS A 83 -11.73 -1.42 -5.94
CA CYS A 83 -11.00 -1.49 -4.68
C CYS A 83 -10.72 -2.96 -4.26
N PRO A 84 -9.55 -3.54 -4.57
CA PRO A 84 -9.29 -4.96 -4.31
C PRO A 84 -9.22 -5.34 -2.82
N TYR A 85 -9.01 -4.36 -1.94
CA TYR A 85 -8.75 -4.59 -0.52
C TYR A 85 -9.87 -4.08 0.42
N THR A 86 -11.09 -3.89 -0.10
CA THR A 86 -12.24 -3.44 0.71
C THR A 86 -12.57 -4.38 1.87
N HIS A 87 -12.41 -5.69 1.69
CA HIS A 87 -12.77 -6.65 2.72
C HIS A 87 -11.84 -6.56 3.96
N PRO A 88 -12.38 -6.57 5.20
CA PRO A 88 -11.58 -6.41 6.44
C PRO A 88 -10.42 -7.39 6.61
N TYR A 89 -10.50 -8.57 5.98
CA TYR A 89 -9.43 -9.57 5.95
C TYR A 89 -8.05 -8.99 5.61
N TYR A 90 -7.98 -7.94 4.81
CA TYR A 90 -6.71 -7.37 4.34
C TYR A 90 -6.04 -6.39 5.29
N TRP A 91 -6.76 -5.83 6.27
CA TRP A 91 -6.25 -4.71 7.09
C TRP A 91 -6.71 -4.71 8.55
N ALA A 92 -7.82 -5.36 8.89
CA ALA A 92 -8.41 -5.29 10.23
C ALA A 92 -7.65 -6.09 11.30
N GLY A 93 -6.75 -7.00 10.89
CA GLY A 93 -5.95 -7.81 11.81
C GLY A 93 -4.78 -7.06 12.46
N PHE A 94 -4.45 -5.85 11.98
CA PHE A 94 -3.33 -5.06 12.49
C PHE A 94 -3.76 -4.18 13.65
N ILE A 95 -2.96 -4.18 14.72
CA ILE A 95 -3.16 -3.37 15.91
C ILE A 95 -1.84 -2.72 16.34
N VAL A 96 -1.93 -1.54 16.97
CA VAL A 96 -0.83 -0.95 17.73
C VAL A 96 -1.00 -1.33 19.20
N THR A 97 0.05 -1.84 19.81
CA THR A 97 0.11 -2.13 21.25
C THR A 97 1.38 -1.51 21.84
N GLY A 98 1.30 -1.07 23.09
CA GLY A 98 2.37 -0.34 23.76
C GLY A 98 1.84 0.83 24.57
N LYS A 99 2.73 1.48 25.32
CA LYS A 99 2.39 2.65 26.13
C LYS A 99 2.48 3.90 25.26
N VAL A 100 1.34 4.58 25.08
CA VAL A 100 1.23 5.94 24.54
C VAL A 100 1.57 6.98 25.59
#